data_AF-A0A2D7B5T0-F1
#
_entry.id   AF-A0A2D7B5T0-F1
#
_cell.length_a   1.000
_cell.length_b   1.000
_cell.length_c   1.000
_cell.angle_alpha   90.00
_cell.angle_beta   90.00
_cell.angle_gamma   90.00
#
_symmetry.space_group_name_H-M   'P 1'
#
loop_
_entity.id
_entity.type
_entity.pdbx_description
1 polymer ?
#
loop_
_entity_poly.entity_id
_entity_poly.type
_entity_poly.pdbx_seq_one_letter_code
_entity_poly.pdbx_strand_id
1 'polypeptide(L)'
;MGHNLNADNWGVHSATEASLLSGELLFPLPEPPTDLDYREKGSPSAAKIELGRMLFFDKILSGNQNISCATCHHPSAGLGDQLSLSIGEGGNLLGLGRDTGEGLDAVHERVPRNAPDIFNLGAKEFVTIFHDGRVQQPFKNKNFFVTPAGETLPSKLENILAAQALFPVTSATEMAGQMGENTIANFAAEKDFTSIWNALAERLRSIPAYVSLFEAAFPKIKNGSNELTFADAANAIAAFESQAFRFDNSPFDAFLRGDDDAMTVDEKMGMSLFYGEAKCASCHSGPFLTDHQFHATAMPQIGPGKNHGTSGREDFGRGAITEDAADNYKFRTPSLRNVALTGPWGHDGAFSDLKEIVIHQLNPFDALAYYDRTQPVLTGRSDLDAIDWIAMDDAVAVDQLADACQIEPVNLEPDEIDQLVSFLYALTDLRALDMTDIIPSSVPSGLPVAD
;
A
#
# COMPACT_ATOMS: atom_id res chain seq x y z
N MET A 1 1.89 -45.56 -24.29
CA MET A 1 0.47 -45.57 -24.70
C MET A 1 -0.31 -45.79 -23.40
N GLY A 2 -0.67 -44.77 -22.62
CA GLY A 2 -1.28 -43.50 -23.03
C GLY A 2 -2.80 -43.70 -23.04
N HIS A 3 -3.50 -43.00 -22.14
CA HIS A 3 -4.90 -42.52 -22.18
C HIS A 3 -5.39 -42.36 -20.73
N ASN A 4 -5.11 -41.22 -20.09
CA ASN A 4 -5.79 -39.92 -20.17
C ASN A 4 -6.94 -39.82 -19.13
N LEU A 5 -6.59 -39.25 -17.98
CA LEU A 5 -7.51 -38.78 -16.95
C LEU A 5 -7.93 -37.37 -17.37
N ASN A 6 -9.11 -37.23 -17.98
CA ASN A 6 -9.72 -35.92 -18.15
C ASN A 6 -10.27 -35.45 -16.80
N ALA A 7 -9.74 -34.31 -16.36
CA ALA A 7 -10.35 -33.43 -15.40
C ALA A 7 -11.61 -32.83 -16.03
N ASP A 8 -12.78 -33.18 -15.52
CA ASP A 8 -14.05 -32.50 -15.79
C ASP A 8 -15.02 -32.85 -14.65
N ASN A 9 -15.12 -31.95 -13.66
CA ASN A 9 -16.35 -31.73 -12.89
C ASN A 9 -16.13 -30.53 -11.95
N TRP A 10 -16.19 -29.33 -12.54
CA TRP A 10 -16.58 -28.14 -11.81
C TRP A 10 -18.08 -28.26 -11.52
N GLY A 11 -18.43 -28.20 -10.24
CA GLY A 11 -19.80 -28.31 -9.76
C GLY A 11 -20.67 -27.24 -10.42
N VAL A 12 -21.77 -27.72 -11.00
CA VAL A 12 -22.76 -26.95 -11.75
C VAL A 12 -23.48 -25.99 -10.80
N HIS A 13 -23.31 -24.68 -10.99
CA HIS A 13 -24.20 -23.66 -10.44
C HIS A 13 -25.64 -23.97 -10.89
N SER A 14 -26.59 -23.94 -9.94
CA SER A 14 -27.99 -24.20 -10.28
C SER A 14 -28.49 -23.10 -11.23
N ALA A 15 -29.04 -23.53 -12.37
CA ALA A 15 -29.38 -22.70 -13.54
C ALA A 15 -30.56 -21.72 -13.34
N THR A 16 -30.89 -21.34 -12.11
CA THR A 16 -32.05 -20.48 -11.80
C THR A 16 -31.69 -19.04 -11.42
N GLU A 17 -30.45 -18.75 -11.01
CA GLU A 17 -29.95 -17.37 -10.81
C GLU A 17 -29.00 -16.88 -11.92
N ALA A 18 -28.44 -17.80 -12.72
CA ALA A 18 -27.68 -17.45 -13.93
C ALA A 18 -28.50 -16.64 -14.97
N SER A 19 -29.82 -16.56 -14.79
CA SER A 19 -30.72 -15.74 -15.61
C SER A 19 -30.83 -14.28 -15.13
N LEU A 20 -30.39 -13.94 -13.92
CA LEU A 20 -30.34 -12.55 -13.41
C LEU A 20 -29.00 -11.87 -13.71
N LEU A 21 -27.97 -12.66 -14.02
CA LEU A 21 -26.68 -12.21 -14.56
C LEU A 21 -26.81 -12.12 -16.10
N SER A 22 -27.59 -11.17 -16.62
CA SER A 22 -27.82 -11.05 -18.07
C SER A 22 -26.61 -10.55 -18.88
N GLY A 23 -25.51 -10.20 -18.21
CA GLY A 23 -24.23 -9.88 -18.85
C GLY A 23 -23.33 -11.12 -18.92
N GLU A 24 -22.84 -11.44 -20.12
CA GLU A 24 -21.78 -12.42 -20.29
C GLU A 24 -20.52 -11.88 -19.59
N LEU A 25 -19.99 -12.60 -18.59
CA LEU A 25 -18.73 -12.24 -17.96
C LEU A 25 -17.64 -12.21 -19.03
N LEU A 26 -16.98 -11.05 -19.19
CA LEU A 26 -15.87 -10.89 -20.12
C LEU A 26 -14.56 -11.43 -19.54
N PHE A 27 -14.46 -11.44 -18.21
CA PHE A 27 -13.30 -11.91 -17.45
C PHE A 27 -13.73 -13.01 -16.47
N PRO A 28 -12.90 -14.06 -16.27
CA PRO A 28 -13.23 -15.12 -15.32
C PRO A 28 -13.16 -14.59 -13.88
N LEU A 29 -14.05 -15.11 -13.01
CA LEU A 29 -13.90 -14.95 -11.57
C LEU A 29 -12.61 -15.63 -11.08
N PRO A 30 -11.91 -15.06 -10.09
CA PRO A 30 -10.70 -15.65 -9.54
C PRO A 30 -11.02 -16.81 -8.59
N GLU A 31 -10.01 -17.61 -8.30
CA GLU A 31 -10.05 -18.51 -7.14
C GLU A 31 -9.91 -17.69 -5.84
N PRO A 32 -10.60 -18.08 -4.75
CA PRO A 32 -10.42 -17.44 -3.45
C PRO A 32 -9.01 -17.72 -2.90
N PRO A 33 -8.36 -16.76 -2.21
CA PRO A 33 -7.06 -16.98 -1.60
C PRO A 33 -7.08 -18.14 -0.59
N THR A 34 -5.95 -18.84 -0.53
CA THR A 34 -5.70 -19.96 0.39
C THR A 34 -4.40 -19.74 1.14
N ASP A 35 -4.17 -20.53 2.20
CA ASP A 35 -2.89 -20.52 2.91
C ASP A 35 -1.68 -20.74 1.98
N LEU A 36 -1.85 -21.49 0.89
CA LEU A 36 -0.76 -21.76 -0.05
C LEU A 36 -0.32 -20.53 -0.83
N ASP A 37 -1.16 -19.50 -0.93
CA ASP A 37 -0.84 -18.25 -1.59
C ASP A 37 0.08 -17.36 -0.74
N TYR A 38 0.13 -17.59 0.57
CA TYR A 38 0.95 -16.83 1.50
C TYR A 38 2.32 -17.44 1.75
N ARG A 39 3.30 -16.58 2.04
CA ARG A 39 4.63 -16.98 2.53
C ARG A 39 4.48 -17.71 3.86
N GLU A 40 5.32 -18.73 4.08
CA GLU A 40 5.23 -19.60 5.26
C GLU A 40 3.83 -20.21 5.48
N LYS A 41 3.04 -20.33 4.40
CA LYS A 41 1.63 -20.74 4.42
C LYS A 41 0.76 -19.89 5.35
N GLY A 42 1.06 -18.60 5.43
CA GLY A 42 0.36 -17.66 6.31
C GLY A 42 0.65 -17.86 7.80
N SER A 43 1.66 -18.68 8.15
CA SER A 43 2.01 -19.00 9.54
C SER A 43 3.49 -18.74 9.85
N PRO A 44 3.97 -17.48 9.83
CA PRO A 44 5.32 -17.16 10.29
C PRO A 44 5.54 -17.52 11.77
N SER A 45 6.81 -17.59 12.18
CA SER A 45 7.16 -17.83 13.59
C SER A 45 6.53 -16.79 14.54
N ALA A 46 5.85 -17.26 15.60
CA ALA A 46 5.25 -16.39 16.61
C ALA A 46 6.26 -15.43 17.25
N ALA A 47 7.50 -15.85 17.45
CA ALA A 47 8.55 -14.98 18.00
C ALA A 47 8.96 -13.87 17.01
N LYS A 48 8.97 -14.16 15.70
CA LYS A 48 9.22 -13.15 14.67
C LYS A 48 8.05 -12.17 14.56
N ILE A 49 6.82 -12.68 14.60
CA ILE A 49 5.60 -11.84 14.58
C ILE A 49 5.60 -10.90 15.77
N GLU A 50 5.89 -11.37 16.98
CA GLU A 50 5.91 -10.51 18.17
C GLU A 50 7.02 -9.45 18.09
N LEU A 51 8.23 -9.83 17.66
CA LEU A 51 9.30 -8.84 17.42
C LEU A 51 8.90 -7.81 16.37
N GLY A 52 8.31 -8.24 15.25
CA GLY A 52 7.83 -7.36 14.19
C GLY A 52 6.74 -6.41 14.68
N ARG A 53 5.79 -6.92 15.47
CA ARG A 53 4.73 -6.13 16.11
C ARG A 53 5.32 -5.07 17.02
N MET A 54 6.30 -5.42 17.85
CA MET A 54 6.98 -4.43 18.69
C MET A 54 7.67 -3.36 17.85
N LEU A 55 8.37 -3.73 16.78
CA LEU A 55 9.09 -2.78 15.92
C LEU A 55 8.16 -1.87 15.10
N PHE A 56 7.03 -2.40 14.62
CA PHE A 56 6.08 -1.68 13.77
C PHE A 56 5.43 -0.49 14.49
N PHE A 57 5.17 -0.63 15.79
CA PHE A 57 4.57 0.40 16.64
C PHE A 57 5.60 1.23 17.42
N ASP A 58 6.88 0.89 17.38
CA ASP A 58 7.91 1.59 18.16
C ASP A 58 8.55 2.71 17.34
N LYS A 59 8.39 3.93 17.84
CA LYS A 59 8.98 5.15 17.25
C LYS A 59 10.51 5.13 17.28
N ILE A 60 11.14 4.18 17.98
CA ILE A 60 12.59 4.02 18.05
C ILE A 60 13.28 3.92 16.68
N LEU A 61 12.55 3.56 15.63
CA LEU A 61 13.08 3.42 14.27
C LEU A 61 13.16 4.73 13.48
N SER A 62 12.51 5.82 13.94
CA SER A 62 12.62 7.14 13.31
C SER A 62 13.80 7.94 13.86
N GLY A 63 14.29 8.92 13.09
CA GLY A 63 15.43 9.76 13.46
C GLY A 63 15.21 10.48 14.78
N ASN A 64 14.10 11.22 14.87
CA ASN A 64 13.69 12.01 16.04
C ASN A 64 12.82 11.22 17.05
N GLN A 65 12.58 9.94 16.79
CA GLN A 65 11.84 9.03 17.69
C GLN A 65 10.40 9.47 18.01
N ASN A 66 9.75 10.13 17.04
CA ASN A 66 8.38 10.65 17.13
C ASN A 66 7.38 9.94 16.21
N ILE A 67 7.85 9.18 15.21
CA ILE A 67 7.00 8.48 14.23
C ILE A 67 7.39 7.00 14.08
N SER A 68 6.40 6.14 13.82
CA SER A 68 6.55 4.69 13.61
C SER A 68 5.88 4.25 12.31
N CYS A 69 6.04 2.99 11.90
CA CYS A 69 5.29 2.44 10.76
C CYS A 69 3.79 2.53 11.01
N ALA A 70 3.36 2.24 12.24
CA ALA A 70 1.96 2.32 12.65
C ALA A 70 1.37 3.72 12.61
N THR A 71 2.18 4.78 12.58
CA THR A 71 1.66 6.15 12.50
C THR A 71 1.04 6.45 11.13
N CYS A 72 1.65 5.98 10.04
CA CYS A 72 1.13 6.13 8.68
C CYS A 72 0.29 4.94 8.20
N HIS A 73 0.39 3.80 8.87
CA HIS A 73 -0.33 2.56 8.54
C HIS A 73 -1.12 2.06 9.76
N HIS A 74 -1.91 2.95 10.36
CA HIS A 74 -2.53 2.67 11.65
C HIS A 74 -3.76 1.75 11.50
N PRO A 75 -3.98 0.77 12.40
CA PRO A 75 -5.16 -0.08 12.36
C PRO A 75 -6.50 0.69 12.40
N SER A 76 -6.58 1.81 13.13
CA SER A 76 -7.79 2.64 13.16
C SER A 76 -8.01 3.49 11.90
N ALA A 77 -7.09 3.42 10.94
CA ALA A 77 -7.08 4.20 9.71
C ALA A 77 -7.01 3.31 8.46
N GLY A 78 -7.57 2.09 8.55
CA GLY A 78 -7.60 1.16 7.42
C GLY A 78 -6.22 0.70 6.98
N LEU A 79 -5.23 0.75 7.87
CA LEU A 79 -3.81 0.51 7.57
C LEU A 79 -3.19 1.51 6.57
N GLY A 80 -3.84 2.65 6.37
CA GLY A 80 -3.29 3.86 5.78
C GLY A 80 -3.30 5.02 6.79
N ASP A 81 -3.29 6.26 6.27
CA ASP A 81 -3.21 7.49 7.07
C ASP A 81 -4.54 8.29 7.08
N GLN A 82 -5.58 7.86 6.35
CA GLN A 82 -6.83 8.62 6.11
C GLN A 82 -6.65 10.03 5.51
N LEU A 83 -5.43 10.42 5.14
CA LEU A 83 -5.11 11.66 4.44
C LEU A 83 -4.76 11.37 2.99
N SER A 84 -5.03 12.34 2.11
CA SER A 84 -4.58 12.25 0.72
C SER A 84 -3.06 12.18 0.64
N LEU A 85 -2.38 13.08 1.36
CA LEU A 85 -0.94 13.13 1.45
C LEU A 85 -0.51 13.06 2.91
N SER A 86 0.21 11.99 3.25
CA SER A 86 0.64 11.72 4.62
C SER A 86 1.55 12.80 5.19
N ILE A 87 1.50 12.94 6.51
CA ILE A 87 2.38 13.83 7.26
C ILE A 87 3.43 12.99 8.00
N GLY A 88 4.68 12.97 7.53
CA GLY A 88 5.69 12.16 8.21
C GLY A 88 6.29 12.83 9.45
N GLU A 89 7.61 12.78 9.52
CA GLU A 89 8.40 13.30 10.63
C GLU A 89 8.04 14.77 10.94
N GLY A 90 7.82 15.06 12.24
CA GLY A 90 7.38 16.35 12.76
C GLY A 90 5.86 16.50 12.96
N GLY A 91 5.04 15.63 12.36
CA GLY A 91 3.59 15.60 12.57
C GLY A 91 3.19 14.90 13.86
N ASN A 92 2.01 15.24 14.39
CA ASN A 92 1.40 14.57 15.55
C ASN A 92 0.06 13.92 15.20
N LEU A 93 -0.51 13.19 16.16
CA LEU A 93 -1.83 12.55 16.08
C LEU A 93 -1.89 11.47 14.98
N LEU A 94 -3.08 10.92 14.72
CA LEU A 94 -3.33 9.83 13.77
C LEU A 94 -4.55 10.12 12.89
N GLY A 95 -4.56 9.56 11.69
CA GLY A 95 -5.71 9.64 10.79
C GLY A 95 -6.10 11.09 10.46
N LEU A 96 -7.40 11.35 10.41
CA LEU A 96 -7.95 12.70 10.17
C LEU A 96 -7.54 13.75 11.23
N GLY A 97 -7.02 13.33 12.37
CA GLY A 97 -6.53 14.23 13.42
C GLY A 97 -5.13 14.79 13.17
N ARG A 98 -4.39 14.26 12.20
CA ARG A 98 -2.99 14.58 11.93
C ARG A 98 -2.77 16.07 11.72
N ASP A 99 -1.80 16.64 12.45
CA ASP A 99 -1.37 18.04 12.31
C ASP A 99 0.00 18.15 11.62
N THR A 100 0.46 19.39 11.38
CA THR A 100 1.77 19.65 10.72
C THR A 100 2.89 19.97 11.70
N GLY A 101 2.69 19.72 12.99
CA GLY A 101 3.61 20.12 14.05
C GLY A 101 3.76 21.65 14.20
N GLU A 102 4.63 22.05 15.12
CA GLU A 102 4.96 23.44 15.38
C GLU A 102 6.46 23.63 15.65
N GLY A 103 6.96 24.84 15.41
CA GLY A 103 8.33 25.21 15.78
C GLY A 103 9.39 24.64 14.84
N LEU A 104 10.55 24.28 15.41
CA LEU A 104 11.71 23.80 14.66
C LEU A 104 11.55 22.36 14.16
N ASP A 105 10.66 21.60 14.79
CA ASP A 105 10.38 20.20 14.45
C ASP A 105 9.08 20.07 13.64
N ALA A 106 8.56 21.19 13.11
CA ALA A 106 7.38 21.17 12.24
C ALA A 106 7.71 20.50 10.91
N VAL A 107 6.70 19.87 10.31
CA VAL A 107 6.84 19.12 9.07
C VAL A 107 7.45 20.00 7.97
N HIS A 108 8.40 19.49 7.19
CA HIS A 108 8.98 20.30 6.11
C HIS A 108 8.17 20.25 4.81
N GLU A 109 7.66 19.06 4.48
CA GLU A 109 6.87 18.82 3.28
C GLU A 109 5.89 17.65 3.53
N ARG A 110 4.80 17.59 2.75
CA ARG A 110 3.93 16.41 2.75
C ARG A 110 4.66 15.24 2.09
N VAL A 111 4.35 14.01 2.50
CA VAL A 111 4.77 12.84 1.72
C VAL A 111 4.12 12.97 0.33
N PRO A 112 4.86 12.89 -0.79
CA PRO A 112 4.32 13.18 -2.12
C PRO A 112 3.30 12.17 -2.68
N ARG A 113 2.92 11.17 -1.89
CA ARG A 113 2.00 10.11 -2.25
C ARG A 113 1.15 9.73 -1.04
N ASN A 114 -0.03 9.21 -1.30
CA ASN A 114 -0.87 8.57 -0.30
C ASN A 114 -0.16 7.33 0.26
N ALA A 115 -0.25 7.13 1.57
CA ALA A 115 0.20 5.91 2.22
C ALA A 115 -0.75 4.76 1.83
N PRO A 116 -0.29 3.79 1.01
CA PRO A 116 -1.15 2.69 0.60
C PRO A 116 -1.49 1.81 1.80
N ASP A 117 -2.63 1.13 1.76
CA ASP A 117 -2.89 0.07 2.72
C ASP A 117 -1.86 -1.06 2.61
N ILE A 118 -1.73 -1.82 3.68
CA ILE A 118 -0.84 -2.98 3.76
C ILE A 118 -1.61 -4.29 3.95
N PHE A 119 -2.86 -4.34 3.49
CA PHE A 119 -3.66 -5.56 3.53
C PHE A 119 -3.04 -6.63 2.63
N ASN A 120 -2.96 -7.85 3.15
CA ASN A 120 -2.61 -9.07 2.42
C ASN A 120 -1.25 -9.11 1.71
N LEU A 121 -0.36 -8.13 1.94
CA LEU A 121 0.94 -8.07 1.24
C LEU A 121 1.86 -9.27 1.51
N GLY A 122 1.54 -10.09 2.51
CA GLY A 122 2.18 -11.38 2.77
C GLY A 122 2.03 -12.43 1.66
N ALA A 123 1.08 -12.24 0.73
CA ALA A 123 0.87 -13.15 -0.39
C ALA A 123 2.04 -13.15 -1.38
N LYS A 124 2.38 -14.33 -1.91
CA LYS A 124 3.59 -14.57 -2.73
C LYS A 124 3.60 -13.84 -4.07
N GLU A 125 2.44 -13.44 -4.57
CA GLU A 125 2.34 -12.71 -5.84
C GLU A 125 2.80 -11.27 -5.73
N PHE A 126 2.70 -10.64 -4.55
CA PHE A 126 3.31 -9.36 -4.28
C PHE A 126 4.84 -9.51 -4.34
N VAL A 127 5.41 -9.07 -5.45
CA VAL A 127 6.86 -9.02 -5.70
C VAL A 127 7.31 -7.66 -6.20
N THR A 128 6.40 -6.69 -6.29
CA THR A 128 6.69 -5.30 -6.64
C THR A 128 5.85 -4.42 -5.73
N ILE A 129 6.51 -3.54 -4.97
CA ILE A 129 5.90 -2.70 -3.93
C ILE A 129 6.24 -1.24 -4.19
N PHE A 130 5.49 -0.35 -3.52
CA PHE A 130 5.32 1.09 -3.81
C PHE A 130 4.50 1.35 -5.07
N HIS A 131 3.90 2.54 -5.14
CA HIS A 131 3.10 3.00 -6.28
C HIS A 131 3.88 2.99 -7.61
N ASP A 132 5.19 3.26 -7.60
CA ASP A 132 6.08 3.27 -8.77
C ASP A 132 6.82 1.95 -9.02
N GLY A 133 6.68 0.99 -8.10
CA GLY A 133 7.40 -0.28 -8.16
C GLY A 133 8.91 -0.16 -7.99
N ARG A 134 9.43 0.84 -7.26
CA ARG A 134 10.89 1.01 -7.06
C ARG A 134 11.55 -0.13 -6.28
N VAL A 135 10.77 -0.96 -5.58
CA VAL A 135 11.25 -2.16 -4.89
C VAL A 135 10.62 -3.40 -5.53
N GLN A 136 11.47 -4.23 -6.16
CA GLN A 136 11.06 -5.40 -6.94
C GLN A 136 11.85 -6.64 -6.57
N GLN A 137 11.20 -7.80 -6.60
CA GLN A 137 11.79 -9.13 -6.55
C GLN A 137 11.49 -9.83 -7.89
N PRO A 138 12.28 -9.57 -8.95
CA PRO A 138 11.95 -10.03 -10.31
C PRO A 138 11.89 -11.55 -10.44
N PHE A 139 12.49 -12.29 -9.50
CA PHE A 139 12.45 -13.74 -9.45
C PHE A 139 11.76 -14.19 -8.16
N LYS A 140 10.49 -14.65 -8.26
CA LYS A 140 9.61 -15.05 -7.13
C LYS A 140 10.26 -15.98 -6.07
N ASN A 141 11.30 -16.74 -6.43
CA ASN A 141 11.98 -17.72 -5.56
C ASN A 141 13.48 -17.44 -5.34
N LYS A 142 13.97 -16.23 -5.62
CA LYS A 142 15.36 -15.84 -5.34
C LYS A 142 15.42 -14.64 -4.43
N ASN A 143 16.39 -14.61 -3.52
CA ASN A 143 16.70 -13.46 -2.67
C ASN A 143 17.51 -12.43 -3.48
N PHE A 144 16.94 -11.99 -4.60
CA PHE A 144 17.49 -10.93 -5.45
C PHE A 144 16.43 -9.85 -5.58
N PHE A 145 16.81 -8.63 -5.22
CA PHE A 145 15.93 -7.47 -5.17
C PHE A 145 16.54 -6.33 -5.98
N VAL A 146 15.69 -5.62 -6.70
CA VAL A 146 16.02 -4.34 -7.35
C VAL A 146 15.40 -3.27 -6.48
N THR A 147 16.24 -2.37 -5.95
CA THR A 147 15.83 -1.35 -4.99
C THR A 147 16.66 -0.07 -5.17
N PRO A 148 16.21 1.08 -4.64
CA PRO A 148 17.00 2.33 -4.67
C PRO A 148 18.38 2.23 -4.01
N ALA A 149 18.59 1.26 -3.11
CA ALA A 149 19.87 1.06 -2.44
C ALA A 149 20.93 0.36 -3.31
N GLY A 150 20.55 -0.23 -4.45
CA GLY A 150 21.47 -0.93 -5.34
C GLY A 150 22.33 -1.95 -4.60
N GLU A 151 23.65 -1.88 -4.78
CA GLU A 151 24.62 -2.79 -4.15
C GLU A 151 24.73 -2.63 -2.62
N THR A 152 24.22 -1.53 -2.06
CA THR A 152 24.25 -1.28 -0.60
C THR A 152 23.14 -2.01 0.15
N LEU A 153 22.17 -2.60 -0.57
CA LEU A 153 21.07 -3.33 0.04
C LEU A 153 21.59 -4.47 0.94
N PRO A 154 21.10 -4.61 2.18
CA PRO A 154 21.58 -5.64 3.09
C PRO A 154 21.26 -7.05 2.56
N SER A 155 22.19 -7.97 2.79
CA SER A 155 21.95 -9.39 2.51
C SER A 155 20.96 -10.02 3.49
N LYS A 156 20.46 -11.23 3.17
CA LYS A 156 19.60 -12.06 4.04
C LYS A 156 18.18 -11.52 4.31
N LEU A 157 17.67 -10.67 3.42
CA LEU A 157 16.24 -10.35 3.36
C LEU A 157 15.45 -11.58 2.91
N GLU A 158 14.34 -11.87 3.59
CA GLU A 158 13.54 -13.08 3.40
C GLU A 158 12.52 -12.93 2.26
N ASN A 159 12.05 -11.71 1.99
CA ASN A 159 11.05 -11.42 0.96
C ASN A 159 10.97 -9.92 0.61
N ILE A 160 10.08 -9.55 -0.31
CA ILE A 160 9.92 -8.17 -0.78
C ILE A 160 9.44 -7.20 0.31
N LEU A 161 8.63 -7.66 1.29
CA LEU A 161 8.20 -6.83 2.41
C LEU A 161 9.38 -6.46 3.29
N ALA A 162 10.27 -7.41 3.56
CA ALA A 162 11.50 -7.12 4.29
C ALA A 162 12.39 -6.13 3.53
N ALA A 163 12.43 -6.20 2.19
CA ALA A 163 13.13 -5.19 1.40
C ALA A 163 12.45 -3.82 1.48
N GLN A 164 11.12 -3.77 1.44
CA GLN A 164 10.36 -2.52 1.53
C GLN A 164 10.55 -1.83 2.88
N ALA A 165 10.51 -2.57 3.99
CA ALA A 165 10.61 -2.05 5.36
C ALA A 165 11.94 -1.32 5.66
N LEU A 166 12.93 -1.45 4.76
CA LEU A 166 14.20 -0.74 4.88
C LEU A 166 14.15 0.74 4.46
N PHE A 167 13.13 1.17 3.71
CA PHE A 167 13.16 2.48 3.03
C PHE A 167 12.48 3.63 3.77
N PRO A 168 11.34 3.47 4.46
CA PRO A 168 10.69 4.59 5.17
C PRO A 168 11.64 5.28 6.17
N VAL A 169 12.45 4.49 6.90
CA VAL A 169 13.47 4.98 7.84
C VAL A 169 14.62 5.78 7.21
N THR A 170 14.71 5.80 5.88
CA THR A 170 15.75 6.51 5.11
C THR A 170 15.24 7.82 4.50
N SER A 171 13.94 8.06 4.57
CA SER A 171 13.27 9.18 3.93
C SER A 171 13.14 10.34 4.92
N ALA A 172 13.67 11.51 4.55
CA ALA A 172 13.61 12.74 5.35
C ALA A 172 12.16 13.16 5.63
N THR A 173 11.28 12.95 4.65
CA THR A 173 9.85 13.27 4.71
C THR A 173 9.05 12.28 5.52
N GLU A 174 9.49 11.02 5.63
CA GLU A 174 8.72 9.96 6.30
C GLU A 174 9.19 9.77 7.75
N MET A 175 10.42 9.27 7.97
CA MET A 175 10.86 8.86 9.31
C MET A 175 12.26 9.33 9.69
N ALA A 176 13.11 9.77 8.75
CA ALA A 176 14.49 10.13 9.08
C ALA A 176 14.61 11.51 9.75
N GLY A 177 13.76 12.46 9.37
CA GLY A 177 13.86 13.88 9.73
C GLY A 177 14.80 14.66 8.80
N GLN A 178 15.03 15.93 9.11
CA GLN A 178 15.82 16.84 8.28
C GLN A 178 17.28 16.95 8.67
N MET A 179 18.13 17.29 7.69
CA MET A 179 19.55 17.49 7.91
C MET A 179 19.79 18.47 9.07
N GLY A 180 20.60 18.06 10.04
CA GLY A 180 20.96 18.84 11.22
C GLY A 180 20.18 18.47 12.49
N GLU A 181 19.04 17.79 12.38
CA GLU A 181 18.22 17.41 13.55
C GLU A 181 18.81 16.22 14.30
N ASN A 182 19.20 15.18 13.55
CA ASN A 182 19.71 13.94 14.13
C ASN A 182 20.67 13.22 13.17
N THR A 183 21.36 12.19 13.69
CA THR A 183 22.35 11.42 12.93
C THR A 183 21.75 10.67 11.74
N ILE A 184 20.53 10.11 11.87
CA ILE A 184 19.85 9.40 10.78
C ILE A 184 19.52 10.36 9.64
N ALA A 185 18.98 11.53 9.97
CA ALA A 185 18.67 12.57 9.00
C ALA A 185 19.91 13.06 8.22
N ASN A 186 21.05 13.22 8.91
CA ASN A 186 22.31 13.58 8.26
C ASN A 186 22.75 12.53 7.23
N PHE A 187 22.68 11.25 7.59
CA PHE A 187 22.98 10.16 6.64
C PHE A 187 21.95 10.09 5.50
N ALA A 188 20.66 10.33 5.77
CA ALA A 188 19.60 10.36 4.76
C ALA A 188 19.83 11.44 3.71
N ALA A 189 20.24 12.64 4.13
CA ALA A 189 20.54 13.72 3.21
C ALA A 189 21.76 13.44 2.31
N GLU A 190 22.69 12.60 2.77
CA GLU A 190 23.84 12.10 2.00
C GLU A 190 23.53 10.82 1.19
N LYS A 191 22.30 10.27 1.31
CA LYS A 191 21.89 8.96 0.76
C LYS A 191 22.78 7.80 1.23
N ASP A 192 23.33 7.89 2.43
CA ASP A 192 24.13 6.82 3.05
C ASP A 192 23.22 5.78 3.75
N PHE A 193 22.60 4.92 2.94
CA PHE A 193 21.73 3.85 3.42
C PHE A 193 22.41 2.91 4.43
N THR A 194 23.70 2.62 4.22
CA THR A 194 24.44 1.69 5.08
C THR A 194 24.60 2.26 6.49
N SER A 195 24.94 3.54 6.60
CA SER A 195 25.10 4.19 7.90
C SER A 195 23.77 4.34 8.65
N ILE A 196 22.66 4.62 7.94
CA ILE A 196 21.31 4.64 8.54
C ILE A 196 20.98 3.31 9.21
N TRP A 197 21.04 2.22 8.46
CA TRP A 197 20.67 0.90 8.96
C TRP A 197 21.62 0.41 10.06
N ASN A 198 22.92 0.73 9.97
CA ASN A 198 23.87 0.41 11.04
C ASN A 198 23.57 1.17 12.32
N ALA A 199 23.25 2.46 12.24
CA ALA A 199 22.91 3.29 13.40
C ALA A 199 21.60 2.81 14.06
N LEU A 200 20.59 2.45 13.27
CA LEU A 200 19.33 1.88 13.79
C LEU A 200 19.53 0.50 14.41
N ALA A 201 20.35 -0.37 13.80
CA ALA A 201 20.70 -1.66 14.39
C ALA A 201 21.40 -1.46 15.75
N GLU A 202 22.36 -0.53 15.85
CA GLU A 202 23.04 -0.24 17.11
C GLU A 202 22.09 0.29 18.19
N ARG A 203 21.12 1.11 17.80
CA ARG A 203 20.06 1.59 18.70
C ARG A 203 19.24 0.42 19.26
N LEU A 204 18.84 -0.54 18.42
CA LEU A 204 18.12 -1.73 18.87
C LEU A 204 18.96 -2.64 19.76
N ARG A 205 20.26 -2.80 19.46
CA ARG A 205 21.22 -3.54 20.30
C ARG A 205 21.37 -2.94 21.70
N SER A 206 21.17 -1.64 21.83
CA SER A 206 21.29 -0.91 23.09
C SER A 206 20.08 -1.09 24.03
N ILE A 207 19.01 -1.75 23.57
CA ILE A 207 17.79 -2.01 24.35
C ILE A 207 17.73 -3.50 24.72
N PRO A 208 17.98 -3.90 25.98
CA PRO A 208 18.03 -5.30 26.39
C PRO A 208 16.78 -6.11 26.03
N ALA A 209 15.60 -5.49 26.14
CA ALA A 209 14.32 -6.11 25.80
C ALA A 209 14.24 -6.47 24.30
N TYR A 210 14.75 -5.61 23.40
CA TYR A 210 14.85 -5.95 21.98
C TYR A 210 15.84 -7.08 21.74
N VAL A 211 17.03 -7.05 22.36
CA VAL A 211 18.01 -8.13 22.21
C VAL A 211 17.39 -9.50 22.55
N SER A 212 16.61 -9.60 23.64
CA SER A 212 15.90 -10.83 23.99
C SER A 212 14.85 -11.24 22.94
N LEU A 213 14.10 -10.29 22.37
CA LEU A 213 13.13 -10.58 21.30
C LEU A 213 13.84 -11.07 20.02
N PHE A 214 14.98 -10.47 19.65
CA PHE A 214 15.79 -10.90 18.51
C PHE A 214 16.38 -12.29 18.69
N GLU A 215 16.91 -12.62 19.88
CA GLU A 215 17.42 -13.96 20.20
C GLU A 215 16.31 -15.03 20.12
N ALA A 216 15.08 -14.68 20.52
CA ALA A 216 13.92 -15.58 20.40
C ALA A 216 13.45 -15.74 18.94
N ALA A 217 13.46 -14.67 18.16
CA ALA A 217 12.97 -14.66 16.78
C ALA A 217 13.96 -15.30 15.79
N PHE A 218 15.26 -15.15 16.00
CA PHE A 218 16.31 -15.57 15.07
C PHE A 218 17.36 -16.44 15.77
N PRO A 219 17.28 -17.79 15.64
CA PRO A 219 18.20 -18.72 16.30
C PRO A 219 19.68 -18.53 15.95
N LYS A 220 19.98 -17.81 14.86
CA LYS A 220 21.35 -17.46 14.46
C LYS A 220 21.96 -16.43 15.42
N ILE A 221 21.16 -15.54 16.01
CA ILE A 221 21.63 -14.44 16.85
C ILE A 221 21.95 -15.04 18.23
N LYS A 222 23.25 -15.15 18.52
CA LYS A 222 23.75 -15.64 19.81
C LYS A 222 24.79 -14.68 20.36
N ASN A 223 24.95 -14.67 21.69
CA ASN A 223 25.99 -13.91 22.40
C ASN A 223 25.84 -12.38 22.34
N GLY A 224 24.66 -11.84 22.66
CA GLY A 224 24.54 -10.43 23.02
C GLY A 224 24.77 -9.46 21.86
N SER A 225 23.72 -9.22 21.09
CA SER A 225 23.50 -8.08 20.19
C SER A 225 24.39 -7.93 18.93
N ASN A 226 25.66 -8.36 18.94
CA ASN A 226 26.63 -8.06 17.85
C ASN A 226 26.26 -8.67 16.48
N GLU A 227 25.45 -9.73 16.43
CA GLU A 227 25.01 -10.38 15.20
C GLU A 227 23.68 -9.83 14.64
N LEU A 228 22.97 -9.02 15.42
CA LEU A 228 21.71 -8.38 15.01
C LEU A 228 22.00 -7.38 13.90
N THR A 229 21.31 -7.49 12.78
CA THR A 229 21.38 -6.51 11.70
C THR A 229 20.02 -5.85 11.49
N PHE A 230 19.99 -4.70 10.82
CA PHE A 230 18.70 -4.07 10.47
C PHE A 230 17.88 -4.92 9.50
N ALA A 231 18.51 -5.80 8.71
CA ALA A 231 17.81 -6.79 7.90
C ALA A 231 17.00 -7.77 8.76
N ASP A 232 17.44 -8.09 9.98
CA ASP A 232 16.68 -8.92 10.91
C ASP A 232 15.44 -8.19 11.43
N ALA A 233 15.57 -6.88 11.70
CA ALA A 233 14.42 -6.03 12.06
C ALA A 233 13.40 -6.01 10.92
N ALA A 234 13.86 -5.78 9.69
CA ALA A 234 13.03 -5.74 8.50
C ALA A 234 12.34 -7.09 8.21
N ASN A 235 13.03 -8.22 8.40
CA ASN A 235 12.44 -9.56 8.29
C ASN A 235 11.35 -9.81 9.36
N ALA A 236 11.53 -9.31 10.58
CA ALA A 236 10.54 -9.43 11.64
C ALA A 236 9.30 -8.57 11.34
N ILE A 237 9.48 -7.32 10.90
CA ILE A 237 8.39 -6.43 10.45
C ILE A 237 7.59 -7.11 9.33
N ALA A 238 8.26 -7.63 8.31
CA ALA A 238 7.63 -8.35 7.20
C ALA A 238 6.82 -9.58 7.67
N ALA A 239 7.32 -10.32 8.66
CA ALA A 239 6.63 -11.48 9.22
C ALA A 239 5.36 -11.06 9.98
N PHE A 240 5.43 -9.96 10.73
CA PHE A 240 4.28 -9.37 11.40
C PHE A 240 3.23 -8.89 10.38
N GLU A 241 3.61 -8.05 9.42
CA GLU A 241 2.68 -7.53 8.40
C GLU A 241 2.00 -8.66 7.62
N SER A 242 2.77 -9.70 7.26
CA SER A 242 2.26 -10.86 6.50
C SER A 242 1.16 -11.63 7.24
N GLN A 243 1.16 -11.61 8.57
CA GLN A 243 0.22 -12.37 9.38
C GLN A 243 -0.88 -11.48 9.98
N ALA A 244 -0.52 -10.35 10.56
CA ALA A 244 -1.43 -9.47 11.27
C ALA A 244 -2.42 -8.80 10.30
N PHE A 245 -1.99 -8.53 9.07
CA PHE A 245 -2.79 -7.83 8.07
C PHE A 245 -3.32 -8.74 6.97
N ARG A 246 -3.46 -10.04 7.26
CA ARG A 246 -4.15 -11.00 6.41
C ARG A 246 -5.67 -10.93 6.63
N PHE A 247 -6.37 -10.47 5.61
CA PHE A 247 -7.80 -10.25 5.55
C PHE A 247 -8.33 -10.69 4.18
N ASP A 248 -8.60 -11.98 4.06
CA ASP A 248 -8.96 -12.71 2.84
C ASP A 248 -10.27 -13.51 2.98
N ASN A 249 -11.15 -13.05 3.87
CA ASN A 249 -12.43 -13.70 4.17
C ASN A 249 -13.63 -12.74 4.07
N SER A 250 -13.67 -11.94 3.00
CA SER A 250 -14.77 -11.04 2.66
C SER A 250 -16.04 -11.80 2.18
N PRO A 251 -17.21 -11.13 2.10
CA PRO A 251 -18.40 -11.65 1.42
C PRO A 251 -18.11 -12.22 0.03
N PHE A 252 -17.29 -11.53 -0.78
CA PHE A 252 -16.90 -12.04 -2.09
C PHE A 252 -16.09 -13.35 -2.00
N ASP A 253 -15.21 -13.48 -1.02
CA ASP A 253 -14.47 -14.73 -0.81
C ASP A 253 -15.38 -15.89 -0.40
N ALA A 254 -16.41 -15.62 0.41
CA ALA A 254 -17.41 -16.61 0.79
C ALA A 254 -18.25 -17.04 -0.43
N PHE A 255 -18.66 -16.08 -1.27
CA PHE A 255 -19.32 -16.34 -2.55
C PHE A 255 -18.47 -17.22 -3.47
N LEU A 256 -17.19 -16.91 -3.64
CA LEU A 256 -16.26 -17.72 -4.43
C LEU A 256 -16.06 -19.15 -3.89
N ARG A 257 -16.27 -19.36 -2.58
CA ARG A 257 -16.26 -20.68 -1.93
C ARG A 257 -17.61 -21.42 -2.00
N GLY A 258 -18.59 -20.86 -2.70
CA GLY A 258 -19.90 -21.47 -2.94
C GLY A 258 -21.00 -21.07 -1.95
N ASP A 259 -20.80 -20.03 -1.16
CA ASP A 259 -21.86 -19.42 -0.35
C ASP A 259 -22.60 -18.35 -1.17
N ASP A 260 -23.56 -18.80 -1.98
CA ASP A 260 -24.33 -17.92 -2.88
C ASP A 260 -25.09 -16.80 -2.11
N ASP A 261 -25.37 -16.98 -0.81
CA ASP A 261 -26.09 -16.01 0.02
C ASP A 261 -25.15 -14.99 0.69
N ALA A 262 -23.83 -15.11 0.52
CA ALA A 262 -22.86 -14.22 1.14
C ALA A 262 -22.90 -12.79 0.57
N MET A 263 -23.38 -12.63 -0.67
CA MET A 263 -23.52 -11.34 -1.35
C MET A 263 -24.99 -11.04 -1.66
N THR A 264 -25.37 -9.79 -1.46
CA THR A 264 -26.65 -9.22 -1.86
C THR A 264 -26.81 -9.19 -3.39
N VAL A 265 -28.04 -8.92 -3.85
CA VAL A 265 -28.34 -8.81 -5.29
C VAL A 265 -27.53 -7.69 -5.94
N ASP A 266 -27.48 -6.50 -5.33
CA ASP A 266 -26.74 -5.35 -5.90
C ASP A 266 -25.23 -5.63 -5.96
N GLU A 267 -24.67 -6.30 -4.95
CA GLU A 267 -23.26 -6.72 -4.97
C GLU A 267 -22.97 -7.74 -6.08
N LYS A 268 -23.88 -8.69 -6.34
CA LYS A 268 -23.75 -9.64 -7.48
C LYS A 268 -23.91 -8.95 -8.83
N MET A 269 -24.79 -7.95 -8.93
CA MET A 269 -24.94 -7.12 -10.14
C MET A 269 -23.68 -6.29 -10.39
N GLY A 270 -23.13 -5.66 -9.35
CA GLY A 270 -21.85 -4.95 -9.39
C GLY A 270 -20.68 -5.84 -9.80
N MET A 271 -20.60 -7.05 -9.24
CA MET A 271 -19.62 -8.05 -9.65
C MET A 271 -19.74 -8.37 -11.15
N SER A 272 -20.95 -8.52 -11.66
CA SER A 272 -21.19 -8.80 -13.08
C SER A 272 -20.72 -7.68 -13.98
N LEU A 273 -20.96 -6.42 -13.58
CA LEU A 273 -20.45 -5.24 -14.28
C LEU A 273 -18.91 -5.22 -14.24
N PHE A 274 -18.33 -5.44 -13.06
CA PHE A 274 -16.89 -5.40 -12.81
C PHE A 274 -16.10 -6.39 -13.68
N TYR A 275 -16.58 -7.65 -13.76
CA TYR A 275 -16.03 -8.71 -14.59
C TYR A 275 -16.60 -8.72 -16.02
N GLY A 276 -17.47 -7.76 -16.36
CA GLY A 276 -18.16 -7.65 -17.63
C GLY A 276 -17.98 -6.27 -18.25
N GLU A 277 -19.09 -5.58 -18.47
CA GLU A 277 -19.17 -4.33 -19.26
C GLU A 277 -18.29 -3.19 -18.74
N ALA A 278 -18.10 -3.07 -17.42
CA ALA A 278 -17.24 -2.06 -16.81
C ALA A 278 -15.74 -2.33 -16.99
N LYS A 279 -15.36 -3.57 -17.35
CA LYS A 279 -14.00 -4.02 -17.66
C LYS A 279 -12.96 -3.78 -16.54
N CYS A 280 -13.39 -3.55 -15.30
CA CYS A 280 -12.50 -3.33 -14.17
C CYS A 280 -11.51 -4.50 -13.98
N ALA A 281 -12.00 -5.73 -14.21
CA ALA A 281 -11.20 -6.95 -14.14
C ALA A 281 -10.12 -7.09 -15.22
N SER A 282 -10.01 -6.16 -16.18
CA SER A 282 -8.88 -6.13 -17.13
C SER A 282 -7.54 -5.80 -16.45
N CYS A 283 -7.58 -5.00 -15.38
CA CYS A 283 -6.42 -4.67 -14.54
C CYS A 283 -6.58 -5.24 -13.12
N HIS A 284 -7.79 -5.18 -12.55
CA HIS A 284 -8.08 -5.66 -11.19
C HIS A 284 -8.52 -7.12 -11.20
N SER A 285 -7.57 -8.02 -11.46
CA SER A 285 -7.81 -9.46 -11.66
C SER A 285 -7.14 -10.34 -10.61
N GLY A 286 -7.44 -11.65 -10.66
CA GLY A 286 -6.81 -12.63 -9.77
C GLY A 286 -7.27 -12.55 -8.32
N PRO A 287 -6.70 -13.38 -7.44
CA PRO A 287 -7.17 -13.51 -6.06
C PRO A 287 -7.09 -12.22 -5.25
N PHE A 288 -6.20 -11.27 -5.57
CA PHE A 288 -6.07 -10.01 -4.85
C PHE A 288 -6.56 -8.79 -5.66
N LEU A 289 -7.30 -9.02 -6.76
CA LEU A 289 -7.87 -7.98 -7.62
C LEU A 289 -6.82 -6.95 -8.09
N THR A 290 -5.67 -7.46 -8.55
CA THR A 290 -4.58 -6.69 -9.12
C THR A 290 -3.78 -7.56 -10.09
N ASP A 291 -3.45 -7.01 -11.27
CA ASP A 291 -2.52 -7.61 -12.23
C ASP A 291 -1.04 -7.31 -11.90
N HIS A 292 -0.82 -6.51 -10.85
CA HIS A 292 0.47 -5.93 -10.44
C HIS A 292 1.21 -5.15 -11.55
N GLN A 293 0.55 -4.81 -12.65
CA GLN A 293 1.12 -4.01 -13.73
C GLN A 293 1.03 -2.52 -13.41
N PHE A 294 1.55 -1.70 -14.33
CA PHE A 294 1.59 -0.25 -14.20
C PHE A 294 0.73 0.35 -15.31
N HIS A 295 -0.23 1.18 -14.93
CA HIS A 295 -1.14 1.83 -15.87
C HIS A 295 -1.24 3.32 -15.60
N ALA A 296 -1.40 4.11 -16.65
CA ALA A 296 -1.69 5.53 -16.55
C ALA A 296 -3.21 5.72 -16.69
N THR A 297 -3.83 6.32 -15.68
CA THR A 297 -5.28 6.50 -15.59
C THR A 297 -5.68 7.97 -15.59
N ALA A 298 -4.80 8.87 -16.03
CA ALA A 298 -5.02 10.33 -15.94
C ALA A 298 -5.38 10.82 -14.53
N MET A 299 -4.81 10.19 -13.49
CA MET A 299 -5.03 10.58 -12.10
C MET A 299 -4.59 12.05 -11.90
N PRO A 300 -5.44 12.92 -11.31
CA PRO A 300 -5.04 14.27 -10.90
C PRO A 300 -3.77 14.21 -10.04
N GLN A 301 -2.85 15.15 -10.23
CA GLN A 301 -1.58 15.20 -9.51
C GLN A 301 -1.63 16.31 -8.45
N ILE A 302 -1.80 15.94 -7.18
CA ILE A 302 -1.85 16.89 -6.07
C ILE A 302 -0.57 16.86 -5.24
N GLY A 303 -0.27 17.96 -4.56
CA GLY A 303 0.80 18.02 -3.56
C GLY A 303 2.16 18.51 -4.07
N PRO A 304 3.24 18.19 -3.33
CA PRO A 304 4.60 18.66 -3.65
C PRO A 304 5.20 17.99 -4.89
N GLY A 305 4.62 16.89 -5.37
CA GLY A 305 5.11 16.17 -6.53
C GLY A 305 6.45 15.47 -6.33
N LYS A 306 7.06 15.04 -7.44
CA LYS A 306 8.39 14.39 -7.44
C LYS A 306 9.44 15.15 -8.26
N ASN A 307 9.21 16.44 -8.51
CA ASN A 307 10.10 17.34 -9.26
C ASN A 307 10.35 16.90 -10.72
N HIS A 308 9.34 16.35 -11.39
CA HIS A 308 9.40 16.04 -12.81
C HIS A 308 8.59 17.03 -13.63
N GLY A 309 8.61 16.86 -14.97
CA GLY A 309 7.73 17.53 -15.91
C GLY A 309 7.96 19.03 -16.08
N THR A 310 7.01 19.69 -16.74
CA THR A 310 7.08 21.11 -17.12
C THR A 310 6.73 22.03 -15.96
N SER A 311 5.81 21.60 -15.08
CA SER A 311 5.48 22.37 -13.87
C SER A 311 6.56 22.23 -12.79
N GLY A 312 7.42 21.21 -12.91
CA GLY A 312 8.43 20.87 -11.91
C GLY A 312 7.81 20.22 -10.66
N ARG A 313 6.58 19.73 -10.76
CA ARG A 313 5.79 19.13 -9.67
C ARG A 313 5.08 17.85 -10.10
N GLU A 314 5.26 17.38 -11.32
CA GLU A 314 4.68 16.13 -11.76
C GLU A 314 5.34 14.93 -11.05
N ASP A 315 4.57 13.86 -10.82
CA ASP A 315 5.08 12.54 -10.49
C ASP A 315 4.98 11.61 -11.69
N PHE A 316 6.12 11.33 -12.33
CA PHE A 316 6.18 10.40 -13.45
C PHE A 316 5.97 8.93 -13.06
N GLY A 317 5.84 8.61 -11.77
CA GLY A 317 5.54 7.26 -11.31
C GLY A 317 6.57 6.25 -11.78
N ARG A 318 6.14 5.24 -12.53
CA ARG A 318 7.00 4.20 -13.11
C ARG A 318 8.09 4.76 -14.02
N GLY A 319 7.80 5.81 -14.79
CA GLY A 319 8.76 6.43 -15.71
C GLY A 319 10.00 6.97 -15.01
N ALA A 320 9.88 7.42 -13.76
CA ALA A 320 11.03 7.85 -12.95
C ALA A 320 11.94 6.68 -12.52
N ILE A 321 11.44 5.43 -12.58
CA ILE A 321 12.18 4.22 -12.22
C ILE A 321 12.76 3.54 -13.45
N THR A 322 12.04 3.54 -14.56
CA THR A 322 12.49 2.90 -15.82
C THR A 322 13.32 3.84 -16.69
N GLU A 323 13.25 5.14 -16.44
CA GLU A 323 13.80 6.20 -17.30
C GLU A 323 13.24 6.18 -18.73
N ASP A 324 12.10 5.51 -18.93
CA ASP A 324 11.37 5.47 -20.19
C ASP A 324 10.17 6.42 -20.12
N ALA A 325 10.14 7.41 -21.02
CA ALA A 325 9.04 8.36 -21.10
C ALA A 325 7.69 7.69 -21.41
N ALA A 326 7.68 6.51 -22.04
CA ALA A 326 6.47 5.73 -22.27
C ALA A 326 5.84 5.17 -20.99
N ASP A 327 6.57 5.19 -19.86
CA ASP A 327 6.10 4.77 -18.55
C ASP A 327 5.74 5.94 -17.62
N ASN A 328 5.85 7.18 -18.11
CA ASN A 328 5.43 8.34 -17.33
C ASN A 328 3.96 8.24 -16.93
N TYR A 329 3.67 8.66 -15.70
CA TYR A 329 2.34 8.69 -15.09
C TYR A 329 1.70 7.32 -14.87
N LYS A 330 2.44 6.22 -15.09
CA LYS A 330 1.95 4.89 -14.75
C LYS A 330 2.23 4.57 -13.30
N PHE A 331 1.21 4.06 -12.61
CA PHE A 331 1.31 3.58 -11.24
C PHE A 331 0.82 2.14 -11.15
N ARG A 332 1.33 1.42 -10.15
CA ARG A 332 0.99 0.01 -9.95
C ARG A 332 -0.50 -0.12 -9.64
N THR A 333 -1.19 -1.05 -10.30
CA THR A 333 -2.56 -1.44 -9.95
C THR A 333 -2.62 -1.86 -8.47
N PRO A 334 -3.32 -1.14 -7.57
CA PRO A 334 -3.47 -1.56 -6.19
C PRO A 334 -4.39 -2.79 -6.09
N SER A 335 -4.26 -3.54 -4.99
CA SER A 335 -5.27 -4.55 -4.64
C SER A 335 -6.56 -3.84 -4.25
N LEU A 336 -7.73 -4.41 -4.63
CA LEU A 336 -9.02 -3.86 -4.21
C LEU A 336 -9.61 -4.54 -2.97
N ARG A 337 -8.91 -5.51 -2.37
CA ARG A 337 -9.34 -6.09 -1.09
C ARG A 337 -9.37 -5.02 -0.02
N ASN A 338 -10.50 -4.93 0.71
CA ASN A 338 -10.77 -3.92 1.72
C ASN A 338 -10.74 -2.46 1.22
N VAL A 339 -10.88 -2.22 -0.09
CA VAL A 339 -10.77 -0.86 -0.67
C VAL A 339 -11.73 0.15 -0.05
N ALA A 340 -12.88 -0.30 0.47
CA ALA A 340 -13.84 0.56 1.17
C ALA A 340 -13.31 1.17 2.49
N LEU A 341 -12.18 0.68 3.01
CA LEU A 341 -11.57 1.14 4.25
C LEU A 341 -10.34 2.04 4.04
N THR A 342 -9.87 2.19 2.81
CA THR A 342 -8.49 2.65 2.53
C THR A 342 -8.41 4.03 1.86
N GLY A 343 -9.53 4.74 1.82
CA GLY A 343 -9.56 6.10 1.28
C GLY A 343 -8.68 7.08 2.10
N PRO A 344 -8.30 8.23 1.51
CA PRO A 344 -8.56 8.65 0.13
C PRO A 344 -7.79 7.83 -0.93
N TRP A 345 -8.33 7.76 -2.16
CA TRP A 345 -7.87 6.88 -3.25
C TRP A 345 -7.10 7.62 -4.34
N GLY A 346 -6.22 6.88 -5.03
CA GLY A 346 -5.22 7.40 -5.98
C GLY A 346 -3.80 7.24 -5.43
N HIS A 347 -2.76 7.37 -6.27
CA HIS A 347 -1.37 7.27 -5.77
C HIS A 347 -1.02 8.43 -4.82
N ASP A 348 -1.75 9.54 -4.91
CA ASP A 348 -1.65 10.75 -4.09
C ASP A 348 -2.96 11.05 -3.33
N GLY A 349 -3.92 10.12 -3.34
CA GLY A 349 -5.15 10.23 -2.57
C GLY A 349 -6.10 11.34 -3.05
N ALA A 350 -6.09 11.66 -4.35
CA ALA A 350 -6.95 12.68 -4.95
C ALA A 350 -8.44 12.55 -4.56
N PHE A 351 -8.99 11.33 -4.49
CA PHE A 351 -10.43 11.12 -4.29
C PHE A 351 -10.76 10.71 -2.86
N SER A 352 -11.61 11.45 -2.16
CA SER A 352 -12.04 11.11 -0.79
C SER A 352 -13.33 10.31 -0.71
N ASP A 353 -13.98 10.07 -1.85
CA ASP A 353 -15.18 9.25 -1.97
C ASP A 353 -14.96 8.07 -2.94
N LEU A 354 -15.42 6.87 -2.53
CA LEU A 354 -15.19 5.64 -3.29
C LEU A 354 -15.95 5.65 -4.62
N LYS A 355 -17.12 6.28 -4.66
CA LYS A 355 -17.92 6.41 -5.89
C LYS A 355 -17.24 7.39 -6.85
N GLU A 356 -16.66 8.47 -6.35
CA GLU A 356 -15.95 9.45 -7.19
C GLU A 356 -14.71 8.86 -7.87
N ILE A 357 -13.92 8.03 -7.18
CA ILE A 357 -12.82 7.31 -7.83
C ILE A 357 -13.34 6.29 -8.86
N VAL A 358 -14.46 5.61 -8.61
CA VAL A 358 -15.09 4.71 -9.61
C VAL A 358 -15.53 5.50 -10.85
N ILE A 359 -16.16 6.66 -10.67
CA ILE A 359 -16.55 7.56 -11.76
C ILE A 359 -15.31 8.00 -12.56
N HIS A 360 -14.22 8.35 -11.88
CA HIS A 360 -12.95 8.65 -12.54
C HIS A 360 -12.42 7.48 -13.36
N GLN A 361 -12.44 6.24 -12.84
CA GLN A 361 -12.00 5.07 -13.62
C GLN A 361 -12.93 4.74 -14.81
N LEU A 362 -14.20 5.11 -14.76
CA LEU A 362 -15.13 4.93 -15.87
C LEU A 362 -14.93 5.96 -16.98
N ASN A 363 -14.57 7.21 -16.65
CA ASN A 363 -14.26 8.24 -17.63
C ASN A 363 -13.19 9.22 -17.09
N PRO A 364 -11.89 8.87 -17.23
CA PRO A 364 -10.83 9.68 -16.65
C PRO A 364 -10.69 11.06 -17.28
N PHE A 365 -11.06 11.22 -18.55
CA PHE A 365 -10.93 12.49 -19.26
C PHE A 365 -11.88 13.55 -18.70
N ASP A 366 -13.16 13.21 -18.54
CA ASP A 366 -14.14 14.13 -17.94
C ASP A 366 -13.82 14.37 -16.46
N ALA A 367 -13.44 13.32 -15.73
CA ALA A 367 -13.08 13.45 -14.31
C ALA A 367 -11.84 14.33 -14.09
N LEU A 368 -10.83 14.26 -14.97
CA LEU A 368 -9.66 15.14 -14.91
C LEU A 368 -10.02 16.58 -15.30
N ALA A 369 -10.80 16.77 -16.37
CA ALA A 369 -11.18 18.10 -16.87
C ALA A 369 -12.07 18.89 -15.89
N TYR A 370 -12.91 18.19 -15.13
CA TYR A 370 -13.86 18.77 -14.18
C TYR A 370 -13.58 18.37 -12.73
N TYR A 371 -12.32 18.08 -12.41
CA TYR A 371 -11.92 17.58 -11.11
C TYR A 371 -12.32 18.53 -9.97
N ASP A 372 -13.04 17.99 -8.97
CA ASP A 372 -13.44 18.72 -7.77
C ASP A 372 -12.27 18.84 -6.78
N ARG A 373 -11.72 20.06 -6.69
CA ARG A 373 -10.60 20.38 -5.79
C ARG A 373 -10.95 20.33 -4.31
N THR A 374 -12.20 20.07 -3.93
CA THR A 374 -12.60 19.85 -2.54
C THR A 374 -12.44 18.40 -2.07
N GLN A 375 -12.18 17.47 -2.99
CA GLN A 375 -12.01 16.06 -2.63
C GLN A 375 -10.76 15.76 -1.79
N PRO A 376 -9.56 16.31 -2.03
CA PRO A 376 -8.38 15.96 -1.25
C PRO A 376 -8.53 16.27 0.24
N VAL A 377 -8.17 15.30 1.08
CA VAL A 377 -8.08 15.42 2.53
C VAL A 377 -6.65 15.79 2.92
N LEU A 378 -6.40 17.09 3.05
CA LEU A 378 -5.07 17.65 3.31
C LEU A 378 -5.06 18.42 4.64
N THR A 379 -4.06 18.17 5.48
CA THR A 379 -3.85 18.95 6.71
C THR A 379 -3.34 20.33 6.36
N GLY A 380 -4.17 21.37 6.45
CA GLY A 380 -3.84 22.72 5.96
C GLY A 380 -2.63 23.38 6.63
N ARG A 381 -1.73 23.93 5.82
CA ARG A 381 -0.65 24.85 6.23
C ARG A 381 -0.26 25.73 5.06
N SER A 382 -0.22 27.04 5.24
CA SER A 382 -0.18 28.01 4.13
C SER A 382 0.95 27.82 3.11
N ASP A 383 2.14 27.36 3.54
CA ASP A 383 3.28 27.09 2.67
C ASP A 383 3.17 25.75 1.92
N LEU A 384 2.53 24.74 2.52
CA LEU A 384 2.22 23.46 1.86
C LEU A 384 1.07 23.64 0.87
N ASP A 385 0.00 24.31 1.29
CA ASP A 385 -1.18 24.55 0.47
C ASP A 385 -0.85 25.35 -0.80
N ALA A 386 0.18 26.20 -0.74
CA ALA A 386 0.63 27.02 -1.86
C ALA A 386 1.22 26.21 -3.04
N ILE A 387 1.58 24.95 -2.84
CA ILE A 387 2.19 24.11 -3.88
C ILE A 387 1.30 22.96 -4.35
N ASP A 388 0.22 22.65 -3.62
CA ASP A 388 -0.60 21.46 -3.85
C ASP A 388 -1.26 21.39 -5.23
N TRP A 389 -1.41 22.52 -5.93
CA TRP A 389 -2.12 22.62 -7.21
C TRP A 389 -1.23 22.99 -8.40
N ILE A 390 0.09 23.16 -8.21
CA ILE A 390 0.98 23.65 -9.27
C ILE A 390 0.93 22.77 -10.52
N ALA A 391 0.91 21.44 -10.36
CA ALA A 391 0.82 20.52 -11.49
C ALA A 391 -0.55 20.60 -12.20
N MET A 392 -1.64 20.76 -11.45
CA MET A 392 -3.00 20.85 -11.99
C MET A 392 -3.37 22.24 -12.54
N ASP A 393 -2.60 23.28 -12.21
CA ASP A 393 -2.73 24.63 -12.77
C ASP A 393 -1.94 24.80 -14.08
N ASP A 394 -1.01 23.87 -14.39
CA ASP A 394 -0.25 23.85 -15.62
C ASP A 394 -1.01 23.05 -16.70
N ALA A 395 -1.53 23.76 -17.71
CA ALA A 395 -2.30 23.14 -18.78
C ALA A 395 -1.49 22.10 -19.59
N VAL A 396 -0.18 22.29 -19.74
CA VAL A 396 0.67 21.33 -20.46
C VAL A 396 0.83 20.04 -19.65
N ALA A 397 0.99 20.15 -18.33
CA ALA A 397 1.03 18.98 -17.44
C ALA A 397 -0.31 18.22 -17.46
N VAL A 398 -1.45 18.93 -17.39
CA VAL A 398 -2.79 18.30 -17.46
C VAL A 398 -3.03 17.63 -18.81
N ASP A 399 -2.66 18.26 -19.92
CA ASP A 399 -2.75 17.66 -21.26
C ASP A 399 -1.89 16.39 -21.35
N GLN A 400 -0.68 16.40 -20.78
CA GLN A 400 0.20 15.22 -20.75
C GLN A 400 -0.36 14.07 -19.91
N LEU A 401 -1.04 14.36 -18.79
CA LEU A 401 -1.73 13.34 -17.99
C LEU A 401 -2.86 12.67 -18.80
N ALA A 402 -3.65 13.49 -19.51
CA ALA A 402 -4.71 13.00 -20.38
C ALA A 402 -4.15 12.18 -21.55
N ASP A 403 -3.10 12.66 -22.24
CA ASP A 403 -2.46 11.97 -23.36
C ASP A 403 -1.83 10.63 -22.97
N ALA A 404 -1.37 10.50 -21.72
CA ALA A 404 -0.80 9.26 -21.19
C ALA A 404 -1.88 8.23 -20.79
N CYS A 405 -3.15 8.62 -20.66
CA CYS A 405 -4.23 7.75 -20.20
C CYS A 405 -4.40 6.52 -21.10
N GLN A 406 -4.56 5.36 -20.47
CA GLN A 406 -4.70 4.06 -21.15
C GLN A 406 -6.10 3.47 -21.00
N ILE A 407 -7.00 4.19 -20.33
CA ILE A 407 -8.38 3.76 -20.08
C ILE A 407 -9.29 4.35 -21.15
N GLU A 408 -10.09 3.49 -21.76
CA GLU A 408 -11.18 3.87 -22.65
C GLU A 408 -12.46 4.12 -21.83
N PRO A 409 -13.19 5.23 -22.05
CA PRO A 409 -14.40 5.53 -21.31
C PRO A 409 -15.47 4.45 -21.44
N VAL A 410 -16.12 4.14 -20.32
CA VAL A 410 -17.29 3.25 -20.23
C VAL A 410 -18.46 4.05 -19.65
N ASN A 411 -19.58 4.05 -20.37
CA ASN A 411 -20.80 4.70 -19.91
C ASN A 411 -21.66 3.69 -19.16
N LEU A 412 -21.96 3.98 -17.90
CA LEU A 412 -22.90 3.23 -17.07
C LEU A 412 -23.97 4.17 -16.55
N GLU A 413 -25.17 3.64 -16.31
CA GLU A 413 -26.24 4.37 -15.64
C GLU A 413 -25.90 4.58 -14.15
N PRO A 414 -26.44 5.61 -13.48
CA PRO A 414 -26.14 5.89 -12.08
C PRO A 414 -26.34 4.70 -11.13
N ASP A 415 -27.41 3.91 -11.34
CA ASP A 415 -27.69 2.73 -10.53
C ASP A 415 -26.65 1.60 -10.74
N GLU A 416 -26.09 1.48 -11.94
CA GLU A 416 -25.02 0.51 -12.24
C GLU A 416 -23.70 0.91 -11.57
N ILE A 417 -23.43 2.22 -11.47
CA ILE A 417 -22.30 2.74 -10.71
C ILE A 417 -22.47 2.42 -9.21
N ASP A 418 -23.68 2.60 -8.67
CA ASP A 418 -23.97 2.25 -7.28
C ASP A 418 -23.83 0.73 -7.00
N GLN A 419 -24.17 -0.10 -7.98
CA GLN A 419 -23.94 -1.54 -7.92
C GLN A 419 -22.45 -1.89 -7.94
N LEU A 420 -21.63 -1.26 -8.80
CA LEU A 420 -20.17 -1.40 -8.77
C LEU A 420 -19.61 -1.04 -7.40
N VAL A 421 -20.03 0.09 -6.83
CA VAL A 421 -19.61 0.51 -5.49
C VAL A 421 -20.05 -0.52 -4.45
N SER A 422 -21.27 -1.05 -4.53
CA SER A 422 -21.75 -2.12 -3.64
C SER A 422 -20.84 -3.34 -3.71
N PHE A 423 -20.45 -3.78 -4.91
CA PHE A 423 -19.47 -4.87 -5.06
C PHE A 423 -18.13 -4.56 -4.40
N LEU A 424 -17.61 -3.33 -4.49
CA LEU A 424 -16.37 -2.96 -3.81
C LEU A 424 -16.49 -3.03 -2.27
N TYR A 425 -17.67 -2.76 -1.69
CA TYR A 425 -17.93 -3.01 -0.27
C TYR A 425 -17.89 -4.51 0.07
N ALA A 426 -18.39 -5.38 -0.81
CA ALA A 426 -18.35 -6.83 -0.64
C ALA A 426 -16.93 -7.42 -0.64
N LEU A 427 -15.91 -6.63 -1.01
CA LEU A 427 -14.48 -6.99 -0.93
C LEU A 427 -13.88 -6.75 0.48
N THR A 428 -14.68 -6.29 1.44
CA THR A 428 -14.24 -5.97 2.80
C THR A 428 -14.35 -7.19 3.71
N ASP A 429 -13.22 -7.66 4.24
CA ASP A 429 -13.21 -8.61 5.34
C ASP A 429 -13.71 -7.90 6.62
N LEU A 430 -14.81 -8.38 7.18
CA LEU A 430 -15.43 -7.73 8.35
C LEU A 430 -14.52 -7.73 9.59
N ARG A 431 -13.50 -8.59 9.66
CA ARG A 431 -12.51 -8.53 10.74
C ARG A 431 -11.61 -7.29 10.63
N ALA A 432 -11.48 -6.69 9.46
CA ALA A 432 -10.68 -5.47 9.25
C ALA A 432 -11.36 -4.21 9.83
N LEU A 433 -12.62 -4.30 10.26
CA LEU A 433 -13.34 -3.19 10.89
C LEU A 433 -12.89 -2.91 12.33
N ASP A 434 -12.33 -3.91 13.01
CA ASP A 434 -11.75 -3.77 14.36
C ASP A 434 -10.44 -4.53 14.45
N MET A 435 -9.35 -3.78 14.47
CA MET A 435 -7.98 -4.28 14.54
C MET A 435 -7.28 -3.80 15.83
N THR A 436 -8.04 -3.45 16.86
CA THR A 436 -7.51 -2.89 18.11
C THR A 436 -6.65 -3.87 18.89
N ASP A 437 -6.87 -5.18 18.71
CA ASP A 437 -6.09 -6.25 19.34
C ASP A 437 -4.65 -6.37 18.79
N ILE A 438 -4.39 -5.82 17.60
CA ILE A 438 -3.06 -5.79 16.99
C ILE A 438 -2.14 -4.79 17.73
N ILE A 439 -2.72 -3.73 18.30
CA ILE A 439 -1.98 -2.61 18.90
C ILE A 439 -1.38 -3.03 20.25
N PRO A 440 -0.04 -2.94 20.45
CA PRO A 440 0.57 -3.20 21.75
C PRO A 440 0.22 -2.13 22.78
N SER A 441 0.10 -2.54 24.04
CA SER A 441 -0.07 -1.59 25.15
C SER A 441 1.21 -0.79 25.48
N SER A 442 2.37 -1.32 25.11
CA SER A 442 3.69 -0.69 25.30
C SER A 442 4.70 -1.31 24.36
N VAL A 443 5.77 -0.59 24.05
CA VAL A 443 6.89 -1.07 23.22
C VAL A 443 8.20 -1.10 24.02
N PRO A 444 9.21 -1.89 23.59
CA PRO A 444 10.45 -2.08 24.34
C PRO A 444 11.29 -0.82 24.57
N SER A 445 11.20 0.20 23.71
CA SER A 445 11.90 1.48 23.94
C SER A 445 11.32 2.30 25.09
N GLY A 446 10.06 2.02 25.48
CA GLY A 446 9.30 2.85 26.41
C GLY A 446 8.69 4.11 25.79
N LEU A 447 8.88 4.34 24.48
CA LEU A 447 8.19 5.41 23.75
C LEU A 447 6.67 5.14 23.70
N PRO A 448 5.84 6.20 23.64
CA PRO A 448 4.39 6.05 23.60
C PRO A 448 3.94 5.42 22.28
N VAL A 449 3.09 4.39 22.39
CA VAL A 449 2.41 3.75 21.25
C VAL A 449 1.25 4.60 20.75
N ALA A 450 0.53 5.27 21.66
CA ALA A 450 -0.52 6.20 21.32
C ALA A 450 0.07 7.56 20.89
N ASP A 451 -0.67 8.25 20.04
CA ASP A 451 -0.41 9.61 19.56
C ASP A 451 -1.48 10.59 20.07
#